data_AF-A0A6J7NR71-F1
#
_entry.id   AF-A0A6J7NR71-F1
#
_cell.length_a   1.000
_cell.length_b   1.000
_cell.length_c   1.000
_cell.angle_alpha   90.00
_cell.angle_beta   90.00
_cell.angle_gamma   90.00
#
_symmetry.space_group_name_H-M   'P 1'
#
loop_
_entity.id
_entity.type
_entity.pdbx_description
1 polymer ?
#
loop_
_entity_poly.entity_id
_entity_poly.type
_entity_poly.pdbx_seq_one_letter_code
_entity_poly.pdbx_strand_id
1 'polypeptide(L)'
;MSETSAKAKLRAFFRANVGVVVSSNQLKDIVGPNVSEWARRVRELRDEEEWPIRTQNDLDFLKPGQYLMTDAPPDHPDVSFKRGISARLRAEVLDRNGFTCQMCGLTPGDIDPDTHRKVRLHVGHIVDKKLGGRDELSNLRALCSTCNQGAKNVTSEKPSAIWLLSQVRRAGADEQREVYDWLRTKFESA
;
A
#
# COMPACT_ATOMS: atom_id res chain seq x y z
N MET A 1 27.72 -22.99 -15.43
CA MET A 1 27.30 -23.10 -14.01
C MET A 1 26.35 -21.95 -13.76
N SER A 2 25.06 -22.18 -13.53
CA SER A 2 24.11 -21.09 -13.29
C SER A 2 24.47 -20.37 -12.00
N GLU A 3 24.70 -19.07 -12.06
CA GLU A 3 24.96 -18.25 -10.89
C GLU A 3 23.78 -18.35 -9.92
N THR A 4 24.01 -18.91 -8.72
CA THR A 4 22.95 -19.08 -7.71
C THR A 4 22.35 -17.73 -7.37
N SER A 5 21.02 -17.58 -7.50
CA SER A 5 20.36 -16.28 -7.27
C SER A 5 20.62 -15.74 -5.87
N ALA A 6 20.66 -14.42 -5.70
CA ALA A 6 20.83 -13.76 -4.41
C ALA A 6 19.88 -14.31 -3.34
N LYS A 7 18.63 -14.58 -3.73
CA LYS A 7 17.60 -15.15 -2.85
C LYS A 7 17.98 -16.57 -2.40
N ALA A 8 18.47 -17.41 -3.31
CA ALA A 8 18.91 -18.77 -2.98
C ALA A 8 20.12 -18.77 -2.04
N LYS A 9 21.08 -17.85 -2.23
CA LYS A 9 22.22 -17.68 -1.30
C LYS A 9 21.76 -17.29 0.11
N LEU A 10 20.82 -16.33 0.20
CA LEU A 10 20.24 -15.92 1.48
C LEU A 10 19.46 -17.05 2.15
N ARG A 11 18.65 -17.82 1.41
CA ARG A 11 17.94 -18.99 1.93
C ARG A 11 18.90 -20.00 2.55
N ALA A 12 19.99 -20.32 1.86
CA ALA A 12 21.00 -21.25 2.36
C ALA A 12 21.66 -20.72 3.64
N PHE A 13 22.01 -19.43 3.66
CA PHE A 13 22.64 -18.81 4.82
C PHE A 13 21.74 -18.79 6.05
N PHE A 14 20.47 -18.38 5.91
CA PHE A 14 19.52 -18.38 7.02
C PHE A 14 19.26 -19.78 7.56
N ARG A 15 19.14 -20.80 6.69
CA ARG A 15 19.00 -22.20 7.11
C ARG A 15 20.22 -22.71 7.89
N ALA A 16 21.42 -22.25 7.54
CA ALA A 16 22.65 -22.62 8.25
C ALA A 16 22.82 -21.87 9.59
N ASN A 17 22.06 -20.81 9.84
CA ASN A 17 22.20 -19.91 10.99
C ASN A 17 20.88 -19.75 11.77
N VAL A 18 20.04 -20.79 11.82
CA VAL A 18 18.82 -20.79 12.64
C VAL A 18 19.21 -20.64 14.11
N GLY A 19 18.54 -19.73 14.84
CA GLY A 19 18.84 -19.41 16.23
C GLY A 19 20.03 -18.46 16.43
N VAL A 20 20.74 -18.08 15.36
CA VAL A 20 21.91 -17.18 15.43
C VAL A 20 21.56 -15.80 14.91
N VAL A 21 21.99 -14.76 15.64
CA VAL A 21 21.82 -13.37 15.20
C VAL A 21 22.81 -13.07 14.08
N VAL A 22 22.27 -12.66 12.92
CA VAL A 22 23.05 -12.28 11.74
C VAL A 22 22.91 -10.79 11.43
N SER A 23 23.94 -10.18 10.88
CA SER A 23 24.01 -8.74 10.58
C SER A 23 23.76 -8.45 9.10
N SER A 24 23.30 -7.23 8.81
CA SER A 24 23.14 -6.71 7.44
C SER A 24 24.42 -6.78 6.61
N ASN A 25 25.59 -6.63 7.24
CA ASN A 25 26.87 -6.74 6.55
C ASN A 25 27.13 -8.17 6.08
N GLN A 26 26.87 -9.18 6.92
CA GLN A 26 26.98 -10.59 6.53
C GLN A 26 26.03 -10.91 5.36
N LEU A 27 24.77 -10.43 5.43
CA LEU A 27 23.79 -10.64 4.35
C LEU A 27 24.20 -9.97 3.04
N LYS A 28 24.82 -8.78 3.12
CA LYS A 28 25.36 -8.05 1.98
C LYS A 28 26.52 -8.79 1.33
N ASP A 29 27.46 -9.30 2.13
CA ASP A 29 28.66 -10.00 1.64
C ASP A 29 28.29 -11.29 0.88
N ILE A 30 27.23 -11.97 1.31
CA ILE A 30 26.71 -13.20 0.65
C ILE A 30 26.13 -12.91 -0.74
N VAL A 31 25.37 -11.82 -0.86
CA VAL A 31 24.71 -11.45 -2.12
C VAL A 31 25.70 -10.85 -3.11
N GLY A 32 26.70 -10.10 -2.62
CA GLY A 32 27.74 -9.45 -3.42
C GLY A 32 27.47 -7.96 -3.66
N PRO A 33 28.09 -7.34 -4.68
CA PRO A 33 28.19 -5.89 -4.83
C PRO A 33 26.86 -5.16 -5.03
N ASN A 34 25.77 -5.87 -5.37
CA ASN A 34 24.42 -5.29 -5.49
C ASN A 34 23.75 -5.13 -4.12
N VAL A 35 24.24 -4.15 -3.36
CA VAL A 35 23.84 -3.83 -1.97
C VAL A 35 22.33 -3.60 -1.80
N SER A 36 21.60 -3.17 -2.84
CA SER A 36 20.16 -2.93 -2.74
C SER A 36 19.33 -4.21 -2.84
N GLU A 37 19.89 -5.30 -3.39
CA GLU A 37 19.11 -6.51 -3.64
C GLU A 37 18.86 -7.31 -2.36
N TRP A 38 19.85 -7.43 -1.46
CA TRP A 38 19.74 -8.28 -0.26
C TRP A 38 18.57 -7.85 0.64
N ALA A 39 18.43 -6.55 0.92
CA ALA A 39 17.39 -6.04 1.82
C ALA A 39 15.98 -6.26 1.27
N ARG A 40 15.83 -6.26 -0.07
CA ARG A 40 14.56 -6.63 -0.72
C ARG A 40 14.31 -8.14 -0.60
N ARG A 41 15.32 -8.97 -0.88
CA ARG A 41 15.17 -10.43 -0.79
C ARG A 41 14.86 -10.92 0.62
N VAL A 42 15.45 -10.31 1.65
CA VAL A 42 15.12 -10.62 3.05
C VAL A 42 13.65 -10.30 3.35
N ARG A 43 13.13 -9.16 2.86
CA ARG A 43 11.70 -8.83 2.98
C ARG A 43 10.81 -9.82 2.26
N GLU A 44 11.18 -10.28 1.06
CA GLU A 44 10.42 -11.34 0.37
C GLU A 44 10.39 -12.64 1.19
N LEU A 45 11.54 -13.08 1.74
CA LEU A 45 11.59 -14.28 2.57
C LEU A 45 10.68 -14.14 3.80
N ARG A 46 10.71 -12.99 4.48
CA ARG A 46 9.90 -12.73 5.67
C ARG A 46 8.41 -12.56 5.36
N ASP A 47 8.07 -11.72 4.37
CA ASP A 47 6.72 -11.20 4.18
C ASP A 47 5.90 -11.98 3.13
N GLU A 48 6.57 -12.65 2.18
CA GLU A 48 5.92 -13.39 1.08
C GLU A 48 6.04 -14.90 1.24
N GLU A 49 7.17 -15.38 1.78
CA GLU A 49 7.42 -16.81 2.01
C GLU A 49 7.28 -17.20 3.49
N GLU A 50 6.90 -16.25 4.35
CA GLU A 50 6.60 -16.48 5.76
C GLU A 50 7.76 -17.11 6.55
N TRP A 51 9.01 -16.80 6.16
CA TRP A 51 10.17 -17.24 6.92
C TRP A 51 10.17 -16.54 8.28
N PRO A 52 10.46 -17.26 9.38
CA PRO A 52 10.43 -16.73 10.75
C PRO A 52 11.65 -15.86 11.06
N ILE A 53 11.90 -14.83 10.24
CA ILE A 53 13.00 -13.88 10.35
C ILE A 53 12.53 -12.64 11.12
N ARG A 54 13.06 -12.47 12.33
CA ARG A 54 12.77 -11.38 13.26
C ARG A 54 13.78 -10.24 13.11
N THR A 55 13.34 -9.01 13.34
CA THR A 55 14.18 -7.81 13.38
C THR A 55 13.99 -7.08 14.70
N GLN A 56 14.68 -5.94 14.90
CA GLN A 56 14.49 -5.05 16.05
C GLN A 56 13.04 -4.63 16.31
N ASN A 57 12.17 -4.69 15.29
CA ASN A 57 10.76 -4.34 15.43
C ASN A 57 9.94 -5.48 16.06
N ASP A 58 10.52 -6.68 16.12
CA ASP A 58 9.88 -7.90 16.62
C ASP A 58 10.47 -8.34 17.97
N LEU A 59 11.76 -8.09 18.20
CA LEU A 59 12.48 -8.53 19.40
C LEU A 59 13.40 -7.41 19.92
N ASP A 60 13.19 -6.99 21.17
CA ASP A 60 13.83 -5.81 21.78
C ASP A 60 15.35 -5.92 21.94
N PHE A 61 15.90 -7.14 21.98
CA PHE A 61 17.35 -7.35 22.10
C PHE A 61 18.09 -7.25 20.76
N LEU A 62 17.37 -7.19 19.63
CA LEU A 62 17.97 -7.02 18.30
C LEU A 62 18.25 -5.55 18.02
N LYS A 63 19.46 -5.26 17.57
CA LYS A 63 19.87 -3.92 17.14
C LYS A 63 19.45 -3.64 15.69
N PRO A 64 19.41 -2.35 15.27
CA PRO A 64 19.22 -2.01 13.86
C PRO A 64 20.20 -2.77 12.96
N GLY A 65 19.68 -3.41 11.91
CA GLY A 65 20.48 -4.22 10.99
C GLY A 65 20.80 -5.64 11.47
N GLN A 66 20.25 -6.09 12.61
CA GLN A 66 20.31 -7.48 13.04
C GLN A 66 19.03 -8.23 12.70
N TYR A 67 19.21 -9.50 12.35
CA TYR A 67 18.16 -10.43 11.96
C TYR A 67 18.35 -11.74 12.72
N LEU A 68 17.26 -12.37 13.12
CA LEU A 68 17.29 -13.68 13.78
C LEU A 68 16.23 -14.58 13.14
N MET A 69 16.63 -15.73 12.63
CA MET A 69 15.70 -16.76 12.21
C MET A 69 15.39 -17.65 13.42
N THR A 70 14.15 -17.62 13.91
CA THR A 70 13.80 -18.32 15.18
C THR A 70 13.59 -19.81 14.98
N ASP A 71 13.02 -20.21 13.85
CA ASP A 71 12.59 -21.57 13.58
C ASP A 71 12.95 -21.99 12.15
N ALA A 72 12.76 -23.28 11.83
CA ALA A 72 12.91 -23.77 10.46
C ALA A 72 11.92 -23.06 9.51
N PRO A 73 12.29 -22.84 8.23
CA PRO A 73 11.37 -22.24 7.27
C PRO A 73 10.20 -23.20 7.01
N PRO A 74 9.00 -22.69 6.68
CA PRO A 74 7.84 -23.54 6.40
C PRO A 74 8.12 -24.57 5.28
N ASP A 75 7.60 -25.80 5.43
CA ASP A 75 7.82 -26.94 4.51
C ASP A 75 7.34 -26.66 3.08
N HIS A 76 6.40 -25.72 2.95
CA HIS A 76 6.00 -25.16 1.68
C HIS A 76 6.40 -23.69 1.69
N PRO A 77 7.37 -23.26 0.85
CA PRO A 77 7.39 -21.88 0.42
C PRO A 77 6.17 -21.75 -0.48
N ASP A 78 5.00 -21.59 0.12
CA ASP A 78 3.83 -21.14 -0.61
C ASP A 78 4.24 -19.75 -1.04
N VAL A 79 4.82 -19.66 -2.25
CA VAL A 79 5.13 -18.40 -2.90
C VAL A 79 3.76 -17.86 -3.24
N SER A 80 3.06 -17.38 -2.21
CA SER A 80 1.91 -16.55 -2.30
C SER A 80 2.46 -15.31 -2.97
N PHE A 81 2.46 -15.35 -4.31
CA PHE A 81 2.39 -14.14 -5.10
C PHE A 81 1.21 -13.40 -4.51
N LYS A 82 1.47 -12.47 -3.58
CA LYS A 82 0.44 -11.66 -2.95
C LYS A 82 -0.28 -11.06 -4.14
N ARG A 83 -1.47 -11.58 -4.43
CA ARG A 83 -2.21 -11.19 -5.62
C ARG A 83 -2.46 -9.71 -5.41
N GLY A 84 -1.74 -8.89 -6.16
CA GLY A 84 -2.05 -7.47 -6.21
C GLY A 84 -3.49 -7.33 -6.69
N ILE A 85 -4.10 -6.19 -6.38
CA ILE A 85 -5.41 -5.84 -6.96
C ILE A 85 -5.27 -5.99 -8.48
N SER A 86 -6.09 -6.87 -9.07
CA SER A 86 -5.99 -7.18 -10.49
C SER A 86 -6.23 -5.92 -11.34
N ALA A 87 -5.65 -5.86 -12.54
CA ALA A 87 -5.85 -4.72 -13.43
C ALA A 87 -7.35 -4.47 -13.73
N ARG A 88 -8.12 -5.56 -13.88
CA ARG A 88 -9.58 -5.51 -14.01
C ARG A 88 -10.24 -4.86 -12.79
N LEU A 89 -9.96 -5.38 -11.60
CA LEU A 89 -10.57 -4.87 -10.36
C LEU A 89 -10.18 -3.42 -10.12
N ARG A 90 -8.94 -3.04 -10.45
CA ARG A 90 -8.49 -1.65 -10.41
C ARG A 90 -9.31 -0.74 -11.34
N ALA A 91 -9.57 -1.19 -12.58
CA ALA A 91 -10.39 -0.44 -13.53
C ALA A 91 -11.84 -0.31 -13.03
N GLU A 92 -12.44 -1.39 -12.53
CA GLU A 92 -13.79 -1.38 -11.95
C GLU A 92 -13.91 -0.42 -10.76
N VAL A 93 -12.91 -0.39 -9.87
CA VAL A 93 -12.89 0.55 -8.73
C VAL A 93 -12.82 2.00 -9.21
N LEU A 94 -11.94 2.31 -10.17
CA LEU A 94 -11.75 3.67 -10.69
C LEU A 94 -13.00 4.16 -11.43
N ASP A 95 -13.60 3.31 -12.26
CA ASP A 95 -14.82 3.60 -13.01
C ASP A 95 -16.01 3.86 -12.07
N ARG A 96 -16.27 2.94 -11.12
CA ARG A 96 -17.29 3.12 -10.07
C ARG A 96 -17.07 4.41 -9.26
N ASN A 97 -15.82 4.83 -9.10
CA ASN A 97 -15.46 6.04 -8.36
C ASN A 97 -15.37 7.29 -9.23
N GLY A 98 -15.78 7.22 -10.50
CA GLY A 98 -15.83 8.33 -11.43
C GLY A 98 -14.46 8.97 -11.65
N PHE A 99 -13.39 8.16 -11.64
CA PHE A 99 -12.00 8.60 -11.73
C PHE A 99 -11.68 9.78 -10.80
N THR A 100 -12.23 9.74 -9.59
CA THR A 100 -12.14 10.82 -8.61
C THR A 100 -11.68 10.27 -7.26
N CYS A 101 -10.80 10.99 -6.58
CA CYS A 101 -10.38 10.65 -5.22
C CYS A 101 -11.60 10.60 -4.30
N GLN A 102 -11.79 9.46 -3.63
CA GLN A 102 -12.90 9.21 -2.73
C GLN A 102 -12.72 9.85 -1.34
N MET A 103 -11.70 10.67 -1.14
CA MET A 103 -11.51 11.44 0.09
C MET A 103 -11.60 12.94 -0.17
N CYS A 104 -10.82 13.48 -1.11
CA CYS A 104 -10.76 14.92 -1.36
C CYS A 104 -11.46 15.37 -2.65
N GLY A 105 -11.94 14.45 -3.50
CA GLY A 105 -12.64 14.82 -4.72
C GLY A 105 -11.76 15.28 -5.89
N LEU A 106 -10.44 15.28 -5.73
CA LEU A 106 -9.47 15.57 -6.80
C LEU A 106 -9.48 14.50 -7.90
N THR A 107 -9.28 14.92 -9.13
CA THR A 107 -9.25 14.11 -10.35
C THR A 107 -7.86 14.17 -11.00
N PRO A 108 -7.49 13.24 -11.89
CA PRO A 108 -6.19 13.26 -12.57
C PRO A 108 -5.87 14.53 -13.39
N GLY A 109 -6.89 15.35 -13.71
CA GLY A 109 -6.71 16.65 -14.38
C GLY A 109 -6.25 17.77 -13.44
N ASP A 110 -6.47 17.62 -12.14
CA ASP A 110 -6.18 18.65 -11.14
C ASP A 110 -4.70 18.67 -10.74
N ILE A 111 -4.26 19.82 -10.21
CA ILE A 111 -3.00 19.95 -9.48
C ILE A 111 -3.29 19.72 -8.00
N ASP A 112 -2.59 18.76 -7.42
CA ASP A 112 -2.67 18.45 -6.00
C ASP A 112 -2.08 19.63 -5.18
N PRO A 113 -2.83 20.22 -4.24
CA PRO A 113 -2.41 21.44 -3.54
C PRO A 113 -1.23 21.21 -2.60
N ASP A 114 -1.05 19.98 -2.10
CA ASP A 114 0.03 19.66 -1.17
C ASP A 114 1.32 19.36 -1.94
N THR A 115 1.21 18.56 -3.01
CA THR A 115 2.39 18.12 -3.77
C THR A 115 2.74 19.02 -4.96
N HIS A 116 1.87 19.97 -5.32
CA HIS A 116 1.99 20.87 -6.48
C HIS A 116 2.25 20.12 -7.80
N ARG A 117 1.72 18.91 -7.93
CA ARG A 117 1.88 18.03 -9.09
C ARG A 117 0.52 17.55 -9.59
N LYS A 118 0.47 17.09 -10.85
CA LYS A 118 -0.73 16.43 -11.38
C LYS A 118 -1.13 15.26 -10.49
N VAL A 119 -2.41 15.23 -10.14
CA VAL A 119 -3.00 14.19 -9.29
C VAL A 119 -2.84 12.83 -9.95
N ARG A 120 -2.48 11.83 -9.14
CA ARG A 120 -2.44 10.42 -9.53
C ARG A 120 -3.32 9.62 -8.60
N LEU A 121 -4.19 8.79 -9.18
CA LEU A 121 -5.07 7.93 -8.41
C LEU A 121 -4.45 6.56 -8.14
N HIS A 122 -4.62 6.12 -6.90
CA HIS A 122 -4.27 4.83 -6.37
C HIS A 122 -5.56 4.12 -5.95
N VAL A 123 -5.51 2.79 -5.86
CA VAL A 123 -6.58 2.02 -5.23
C VAL A 123 -6.10 1.61 -3.85
N GLY A 124 -6.83 2.04 -2.84
CA GLY A 124 -6.58 1.71 -1.44
C GLY A 124 -7.74 0.94 -0.83
N HIS A 125 -7.46 0.21 0.24
CA HIS A 125 -8.50 -0.47 1.01
C HIS A 125 -9.29 0.50 1.89
N ILE A 126 -10.55 0.15 2.15
CA ILE A 126 -11.40 0.82 3.15
C ILE A 126 -11.06 0.23 4.53
N VAL A 127 -11.17 -1.09 4.66
CA VAL A 127 -10.62 -1.85 5.79
C VAL A 127 -9.25 -2.36 5.39
N ASP A 128 -8.22 -2.01 6.15
CA ASP A 128 -6.85 -2.43 5.89
C ASP A 128 -6.68 -3.96 5.85
N LYS A 129 -5.78 -4.45 5.00
CA LYS A 129 -5.45 -5.89 4.93
C LYS A 129 -5.04 -6.47 6.29
N LYS A 130 -4.33 -5.69 7.11
CA LYS A 130 -3.92 -6.10 8.47
C LYS A 130 -5.11 -6.31 9.42
N LEU A 131 -6.24 -5.66 9.14
CA LEU A 131 -7.48 -5.76 9.90
C LEU A 131 -8.49 -6.71 9.22
N GLY A 132 -8.04 -7.55 8.28
CA GLY A 132 -8.89 -8.53 7.58
C GLY A 132 -9.53 -8.01 6.29
N GLY A 133 -9.14 -6.83 5.81
CA GLY A 133 -9.62 -6.29 4.54
C GLY A 133 -9.26 -7.13 3.32
N ARG A 134 -10.25 -7.45 2.48
CA ARG A 134 -10.08 -8.23 1.24
C ARG A 134 -9.94 -7.35 0.00
N ASP A 135 -9.35 -7.91 -1.06
CA ASP A 135 -9.27 -7.29 -2.40
C ASP A 135 -10.60 -7.46 -3.15
N GLU A 136 -11.65 -6.81 -2.66
CA GLU A 136 -13.00 -6.87 -3.22
C GLU A 136 -13.47 -5.48 -3.59
N LEU A 137 -14.29 -5.36 -4.64
CA LEU A 137 -14.78 -4.07 -5.12
C LEU A 137 -15.39 -3.23 -3.98
N SER A 138 -16.16 -3.86 -3.09
CA SER A 138 -16.79 -3.23 -1.91
C SER A 138 -15.78 -2.67 -0.89
N ASN A 139 -14.59 -3.25 -0.77
CA ASN A 139 -13.56 -2.85 0.21
C ASN A 139 -12.43 -2.01 -0.40
N LEU A 140 -12.54 -1.64 -1.68
CA LEU A 140 -11.54 -0.84 -2.37
C LEU A 140 -12.11 0.54 -2.73
N ARG A 141 -11.25 1.56 -2.76
CA ARG A 141 -11.60 2.93 -3.17
C ARG A 141 -10.47 3.62 -3.91
N ALA A 142 -10.81 4.53 -4.82
CA ALA A 142 -9.86 5.40 -5.49
C ALA A 142 -9.38 6.53 -4.57
N LEU A 143 -8.08 6.78 -4.45
CA LEU A 143 -7.48 7.82 -3.60
C LEU A 143 -6.37 8.56 -4.36
N CYS A 144 -6.23 9.88 -4.19
CA CYS A 144 -5.05 10.59 -4.70
C CYS A 144 -3.80 10.21 -3.91
N SER A 145 -2.62 10.57 -4.40
CA SER A 145 -1.34 10.29 -3.71
C SER A 145 -1.33 10.81 -2.27
N THR A 146 -1.77 12.05 -2.04
CA THR A 146 -1.79 12.68 -0.72
C THR A 146 -2.76 11.97 0.22
N CYS A 147 -3.99 11.74 -0.22
CA CYS A 147 -4.97 10.99 0.54
C CYS A 147 -4.53 9.54 0.77
N ASN A 148 -3.91 8.86 -0.19
CA ASN A 148 -3.45 7.48 0.00
C ASN A 148 -2.31 7.38 1.02
N GLN A 149 -1.47 8.41 1.12
CA GLN A 149 -0.39 8.48 2.12
C GLN A 149 -0.92 8.88 3.51
N GLY A 150 -1.93 9.77 3.59
CA GLY A 150 -2.55 10.23 4.83
C GLY A 150 -3.70 9.35 5.36
N ALA A 151 -4.36 8.58 4.49
CA ALA A 151 -5.49 7.70 4.79
C ALA A 151 -5.14 6.55 5.73
N LYS A 152 -3.85 6.33 6.00
CA LYS A 152 -3.45 5.30 6.95
C LYS A 152 -3.76 5.65 8.40
N ASN A 153 -3.99 6.92 8.75
CA ASN A 153 -4.20 7.29 10.16
C ASN A 153 -5.32 8.30 10.43
N VAL A 154 -5.91 8.97 9.44
CA VAL A 154 -6.99 9.94 9.69
C VAL A 154 -7.85 10.04 8.44
N THR A 155 -9.09 9.54 8.43
CA THR A 155 -10.25 10.14 7.74
C THR A 155 -11.47 9.21 7.70
N SER A 156 -12.57 9.74 8.20
CA SER A 156 -13.90 9.15 8.30
C SER A 156 -14.53 8.82 6.95
N GLU A 157 -15.56 7.96 6.98
CA GLU A 157 -16.43 7.64 5.85
C GLU A 157 -16.89 8.88 5.07
N LYS A 158 -17.08 8.71 3.76
CA LYS A 158 -17.71 9.73 2.93
C LYS A 158 -19.06 10.10 3.50
N PRO A 159 -19.43 11.39 3.50
CA PRO A 159 -20.79 11.76 3.77
C PRO A 159 -21.71 11.18 2.68
N SER A 160 -22.78 10.54 3.10
CA SER A 160 -23.78 10.00 2.17
C SER A 160 -24.38 11.10 1.30
N ALA A 161 -24.92 10.74 0.13
CA ALA A 161 -25.65 11.70 -0.71
C ALA A 161 -26.76 12.41 0.07
N ILE A 162 -27.44 11.67 0.97
CA ILE A 162 -28.45 12.21 1.88
C ILE A 162 -27.85 13.32 2.75
N TRP A 163 -26.68 13.10 3.34
CA TRP A 163 -26.01 14.09 4.17
C TRP A 163 -25.58 15.32 3.36
N LEU A 164 -24.95 15.14 2.20
CA LEU A 164 -24.50 16.24 1.35
C LEU A 164 -25.69 17.11 0.91
N LEU A 165 -26.75 16.48 0.42
CA LEU A 165 -27.97 17.18 0.02
C LEU A 165 -28.63 17.90 1.21
N SER A 166 -28.56 17.33 2.42
CA SER A 166 -29.09 18.00 3.62
C SER A 166 -28.31 19.26 3.99
N GLN A 167 -26.99 19.32 3.74
CA GLN A 167 -26.21 20.53 3.96
C GLN A 167 -26.56 21.60 2.93
N VAL A 168 -26.59 21.23 1.65
CA VAL A 168 -26.90 22.14 0.55
C VAL A 168 -28.29 22.74 0.69
N ARG A 169 -29.31 21.94 1.03
CA ARG A 169 -30.69 22.43 1.22
C ARG A 169 -30.87 23.43 2.37
N ARG A 170 -29.97 23.41 3.37
CA ARG A 170 -30.02 24.33 4.53
C ARG A 170 -29.26 25.62 4.28
N ALA A 171 -28.43 25.69 3.24
CA ALA A 171 -27.71 26.90 2.86
C ALA A 171 -28.63 27.92 2.18
N GLY A 172 -28.20 29.18 2.10
CA GLY A 172 -28.92 30.22 1.37
C GLY A 172 -28.94 29.98 -0.14
N ALA A 173 -29.80 30.72 -0.84
CA ALA A 173 -29.98 30.55 -2.29
C ALA A 173 -28.71 30.87 -3.09
N ASP A 174 -27.89 31.80 -2.59
CA ASP A 174 -26.64 32.20 -3.22
C ASP A 174 -25.59 31.09 -3.08
N GLU A 175 -25.42 30.51 -1.90
CA GLU A 175 -24.50 29.37 -1.70
C GLU A 175 -24.95 28.13 -2.47
N GLN A 176 -26.25 27.87 -2.54
CA GLN A 176 -26.78 26.79 -3.37
C GLN A 176 -26.46 26.99 -4.85
N ARG A 177 -26.52 28.23 -5.33
CA ARG A 177 -26.18 28.60 -6.71
C ARG A 177 -24.69 28.46 -6.99
N GLU A 178 -23.82 28.86 -6.05
CA GLU A 178 -22.38 28.63 -6.17
C GLU A 178 -22.04 27.15 -6.25
N VAL A 179 -22.64 26.31 -5.38
CA VAL A 179 -22.47 24.86 -5.43
C VAL A 179 -22.97 24.31 -6.76
N TYR A 180 -24.12 24.78 -7.25
CA TYR A 180 -24.67 24.40 -8.55
C TYR A 180 -23.72 24.78 -9.69
N ASP A 181 -23.22 26.01 -9.75
CA ASP A 181 -22.34 26.47 -10.83
C ASP A 181 -20.99 25.76 -10.83
N TRP A 182 -20.46 25.45 -9.64
CA TRP A 182 -19.27 24.61 -9.51
C TRP A 182 -19.52 23.19 -10.02
N LEU A 183 -20.62 22.55 -9.59
CA LEU A 183 -20.99 21.20 -10.07
C LEU A 183 -21.24 21.21 -11.58
N ARG A 184 -21.92 22.24 -12.08
CA ARG A 184 -22.22 22.43 -13.50
C ARG A 184 -20.94 22.54 -14.32
N THR A 185 -19.99 23.38 -13.90
CA THR A 185 -18.67 23.49 -14.54
C THR A 185 -17.95 22.14 -14.55
N LYS A 186 -18.03 21.37 -13.46
CA LYS A 186 -17.39 20.06 -13.34
C LYS A 186 -18.00 18.99 -14.25
N PHE A 187 -19.31 19.03 -14.51
CA PHE A 187 -20.01 17.99 -15.28
C PHE A 187 -20.33 18.37 -16.73
N GLU A 188 -20.35 19.65 -17.08
CA GLU A 188 -20.54 20.13 -18.46
C GLU A 188 -19.23 20.33 -19.22
N SER A 189 -18.09 20.36 -18.53
CA SER A 189 -16.75 20.44 -19.16
C SER A 189 -16.12 19.06 -19.43
N ALA A 190 -16.92 17.98 -19.36
CA ALA A 190 -16.52 16.59 -19.54
C ALA A 190 -17.06 16.00 -20.84
#